data_AF-A0A8H5K6Q9-F1
#
_entry.id   AF-A0A8H5K6Q9-F1
#
_cell.length_a   1.000
_cell.length_b   1.000
_cell.length_c   1.000
_cell.angle_alpha   90.00
_cell.angle_beta   90.00
_cell.angle_gamma   90.00
#
_symmetry.space_group_name_H-M   'P 1'
#
loop_
_entity.id
_entity.type
_entity.pdbx_description
1 polymer ?
#
loop_
_entity_poly.entity_id
_entity_poly.type
_entity_poly.pdbx_seq_one_letter_code
_entity_poly.pdbx_strand_id
1 'polypeptide(L)'
;MDKSKGDSNDSPSSHTPENHRAKRLNTQGLPKAVASPSEQDEQRFIRRTGPYESYQPLITHKQWKDIIGSHVPPDRQTEAYHTSGWKAFVDLMARNIREGRSSTYDGHLELFIVCSRVYQCSPISIFSPFNGLSCDVPFSDQTVGDDTECPWWSTSARKLTRILTHSVFRGNLNHFLTVIQYAIILRTDDRRRWVIAKRSPNDSMLDALRSNIKYAEVENGMLKRPVRELQRAVDAADTVYEPSVVWDIMSSLAAIVEHPGTCTSRSLYHLDAPLYHATATDIENVQLAIDNSNWDAIPRFPSTDQCYKLFMQRPEKPEGGPDFDQLADFYCRAWHFEERKIAEYERN
;
A
#
# COMPACT_ATOMS: atom_id res chain seq x y z
N MET A 1 34.03 -15.95 -80.92
CA MET A 1 32.83 -15.26 -81.42
C MET A 1 31.68 -16.25 -81.42
N ASP A 2 30.64 -15.94 -80.64
CA ASP A 2 29.28 -16.51 -80.56
C ASP A 2 28.96 -17.92 -81.08
N LYS A 3 28.38 -18.78 -80.20
CA LYS A 3 26.95 -19.18 -80.25
C LYS A 3 26.54 -20.25 -79.19
N SER A 4 25.60 -19.84 -78.33
CA SER A 4 24.31 -20.48 -77.98
C SER A 4 24.16 -21.86 -77.28
N LYS A 5 23.15 -21.89 -76.38
CA LYS A 5 22.31 -22.98 -75.81
C LYS A 5 22.92 -23.79 -74.66
N GLY A 6 22.23 -24.14 -73.56
CA GLY A 6 20.82 -24.01 -73.17
C GLY A 6 20.40 -25.30 -72.43
N ASP A 7 19.91 -25.22 -71.18
CA ASP A 7 19.38 -26.34 -70.38
C ASP A 7 18.13 -25.86 -69.62
N SER A 8 16.90 -26.39 -69.83
CA SER A 8 16.33 -27.71 -69.44
C SER A 8 16.00 -27.75 -67.93
N ASN A 9 14.84 -28.20 -67.40
CA ASN A 9 13.59 -28.78 -67.90
C ASN A 9 12.55 -28.77 -66.75
N ASP A 10 11.26 -28.73 -67.08
CA ASP A 10 10.09 -28.88 -66.19
C ASP A 10 9.56 -30.33 -66.12
N SER A 11 9.27 -30.82 -64.89
CA SER A 11 8.21 -31.79 -64.39
C SER A 11 8.00 -33.18 -65.08
N PRO A 12 7.30 -34.23 -64.54
CA PRO A 12 6.30 -34.30 -63.43
C PRO A 12 6.22 -35.62 -62.55
N SER A 13 5.28 -35.61 -61.57
CA SER A 13 4.33 -36.67 -61.09
C SER A 13 4.71 -38.00 -60.35
N SER A 14 3.99 -38.18 -59.20
CA SER A 14 3.31 -39.37 -58.61
C SER A 14 4.03 -40.52 -57.88
N HIS A 15 3.68 -40.76 -56.59
CA HIS A 15 2.88 -41.91 -56.11
C HIS A 15 2.56 -41.88 -54.57
N THR A 16 1.26 -41.89 -54.22
CA THR A 16 0.58 -42.30 -52.94
C THR A 16 0.29 -43.84 -52.94
N PRO A 17 -0.29 -44.58 -51.94
CA PRO A 17 -1.32 -44.21 -50.91
C PRO A 17 -1.39 -45.05 -49.57
N GLU A 18 -2.33 -44.71 -48.67
CA GLU A 18 -3.29 -45.58 -47.88
C GLU A 18 -3.78 -44.86 -46.59
N ASN A 19 -5.01 -44.35 -46.43
CA ASN A 19 -6.38 -44.92 -46.28
C ASN A 19 -6.70 -45.62 -44.94
N HIS A 20 -7.44 -44.95 -44.02
CA HIS A 20 -8.85 -45.24 -43.68
C HIS A 20 -9.33 -44.72 -42.31
N ARG A 21 -10.48 -44.01 -42.37
CA ARG A 21 -11.74 -44.20 -41.60
C ARG A 21 -12.20 -43.05 -40.69
N ALA A 22 -13.34 -42.49 -41.12
CA ALA A 22 -14.12 -41.42 -40.52
C ALA A 22 -15.10 -41.87 -39.40
N LYS A 23 -15.52 -40.91 -38.55
CA LYS A 23 -16.91 -40.64 -38.06
C LYS A 23 -16.83 -39.51 -36.99
N ARG A 24 -17.25 -38.26 -37.27
CA ARG A 24 -18.60 -37.63 -37.20
C ARG A 24 -19.18 -37.40 -35.78
N LEU A 25 -19.73 -36.18 -35.62
CA LEU A 25 -20.59 -35.58 -34.56
C LEU A 25 -19.79 -34.83 -33.47
N ASN A 26 -20.13 -33.61 -33.03
CA ASN A 26 -21.43 -32.96 -33.00
C ASN A 26 -21.31 -31.43 -32.86
N THR A 27 -22.31 -30.73 -33.40
CA THR A 27 -22.64 -29.30 -33.27
C THR A 27 -22.86 -28.92 -31.80
N GLN A 28 -22.27 -27.82 -31.29
CA GLN A 28 -22.86 -26.99 -30.21
C GLN A 28 -21.99 -25.77 -29.87
N GLY A 29 -22.62 -24.59 -29.83
CA GLY A 29 -22.24 -23.48 -28.96
C GLY A 29 -21.51 -22.31 -29.61
N LEU A 30 -22.26 -21.29 -30.04
CA LEU A 30 -21.77 -19.90 -30.07
C LEU A 30 -21.11 -19.55 -28.73
N PRO A 31 -20.02 -18.76 -28.69
CA PRO A 31 -19.56 -18.18 -27.43
C PRO A 31 -20.67 -17.28 -26.86
N LYS A 32 -21.07 -17.59 -25.61
CA LYS A 32 -22.02 -16.84 -24.80
C LYS A 32 -21.66 -15.35 -24.80
N ALA A 33 -22.68 -14.53 -24.97
CA ALA A 33 -22.65 -13.10 -24.75
C ALA A 33 -21.94 -12.77 -23.43
N VAL A 34 -21.05 -11.79 -23.49
CA VAL A 34 -20.50 -11.10 -22.31
C VAL A 34 -21.68 -10.63 -21.47
N ALA A 35 -21.83 -11.18 -20.27
CA ALA A 35 -22.87 -10.76 -19.35
C ALA A 35 -22.64 -9.27 -19.03
N SER A 36 -23.67 -8.45 -19.21
CA SER A 36 -23.65 -7.06 -18.77
C SER A 36 -23.46 -7.02 -17.24
N PRO A 37 -22.65 -6.09 -16.69
CA PRO A 37 -22.50 -5.94 -15.25
C PRO A 37 -23.88 -5.80 -14.58
N SER A 38 -24.06 -6.42 -13.42
CA SER A 38 -25.34 -6.28 -12.70
C SER A 38 -25.54 -4.82 -12.26
N GLU A 39 -26.78 -4.35 -12.10
CA GLU A 39 -27.07 -3.00 -11.58
C GLU A 39 -26.41 -2.76 -10.20
N GLN A 40 -26.17 -3.83 -9.43
CA GLN A 40 -25.41 -3.77 -8.18
C GLN A 40 -23.93 -3.50 -8.42
N ASP A 41 -23.33 -4.06 -9.48
CA ASP A 41 -21.93 -3.82 -9.84
C ASP A 41 -21.72 -2.41 -10.41
N GLU A 42 -22.70 -1.88 -11.16
CA GLU A 42 -22.70 -0.48 -11.59
C GLU A 42 -22.87 0.49 -10.41
N GLN A 43 -23.80 0.22 -9.48
CA GLN A 43 -23.95 1.04 -8.26
C GLN A 43 -22.70 0.96 -7.36
N ARG A 44 -22.07 -0.21 -7.26
CA ARG A 44 -20.79 -0.37 -6.55
C ARG A 44 -19.68 0.42 -7.23
N PHE A 45 -19.60 0.40 -8.56
CA PHE A 45 -18.64 1.19 -9.32
C PHE A 45 -18.85 2.69 -9.08
N ILE A 46 -20.06 3.22 -9.23
CA ILE A 46 -20.39 4.64 -9.04
C ILE A 46 -20.08 5.12 -7.62
N ARG A 47 -20.35 4.33 -6.57
CA ARG A 47 -19.98 4.66 -5.18
C ARG A 47 -18.46 4.66 -4.92
N ARG A 48 -17.68 3.98 -5.77
CA ARG A 48 -16.22 3.82 -5.66
C ARG A 48 -15.45 4.75 -6.60
N THR A 49 -16.09 5.24 -7.66
CA THR A 49 -15.52 6.14 -8.68
C THR A 49 -16.08 7.55 -8.65
N GLY A 50 -17.09 7.83 -7.81
CA GLY A 50 -17.69 9.16 -7.67
C GLY A 50 -16.65 10.25 -7.34
N PRO A 51 -16.83 11.48 -7.86
CA PRO A 51 -15.90 12.58 -7.64
C PRO A 51 -15.81 12.90 -6.15
N TYR A 52 -14.57 13.02 -5.65
CA TYR A 52 -14.33 13.43 -4.25
C TYR A 52 -14.61 14.92 -4.06
N GLU A 53 -15.71 15.22 -3.38
CA GLU A 53 -16.09 16.55 -2.87
C GLU A 53 -15.37 16.95 -1.57
N SER A 54 -14.50 16.12 -0.99
CA SER A 54 -13.93 16.42 0.35
C SER A 54 -12.43 16.19 0.51
N TYR A 55 -11.59 16.63 -0.43
CA TYR A 55 -10.26 17.06 0.01
C TYR A 55 -10.51 18.28 0.90
N GLN A 56 -10.40 18.09 2.22
CA GLN A 56 -10.72 19.08 3.23
C GLN A 56 -9.95 20.40 3.00
N PRO A 57 -10.46 21.54 3.53
CA PRO A 57 -9.94 22.87 3.23
C PRO A 57 -8.46 23.04 3.59
N LEU A 58 -7.85 24.09 3.03
CA LEU A 58 -6.50 24.56 3.35
C LEU A 58 -6.20 24.43 4.85
N ILE A 59 -5.10 23.74 5.18
CA ILE A 59 -4.66 23.53 6.55
C ILE A 59 -4.36 24.90 7.17
N THR A 60 -5.09 25.25 8.22
CA THR A 60 -4.85 26.48 8.97
C THR A 60 -3.57 26.35 9.82
N HIS A 61 -2.94 27.48 10.18
CA HIS A 61 -1.80 27.49 11.11
C HIS A 61 -2.10 26.77 12.44
N LYS A 62 -3.35 26.81 12.91
CA LYS A 62 -3.76 26.08 14.12
C LYS A 62 -3.69 24.57 13.90
N GLN A 63 -4.19 24.07 12.78
CA GLN A 63 -4.13 22.64 12.44
C GLN A 63 -2.69 22.16 12.25
N TRP A 64 -1.79 23.01 11.75
CA TRP A 64 -0.37 22.66 11.69
C TRP A 64 0.22 22.33 13.07
N LYS A 65 -0.19 23.05 14.12
CA LYS A 65 0.25 22.74 15.50
C LYS A 65 -0.20 21.34 15.95
N ASP A 66 -1.37 20.89 15.51
CA ASP A 66 -1.91 19.57 15.85
C ASP A 66 -1.27 18.44 15.03
N ILE A 67 -0.65 18.76 13.88
CA ILE A 67 0.02 17.79 12.99
C ILE A 67 1.51 17.62 13.33
N ILE A 68 2.24 18.73 13.50
CA ILE A 68 3.70 18.71 13.69
C ILE A 68 4.15 19.22 15.05
N GLY A 69 3.24 19.69 15.92
CA GLY A 69 3.59 20.17 17.26
C GLY A 69 4.45 21.43 17.30
N SER A 70 5.06 21.67 18.46
CA SER A 70 5.99 22.79 18.68
C SER A 70 7.42 22.42 18.28
N HIS A 71 8.24 23.44 18.05
CA HIS A 71 9.67 23.32 17.73
C HIS A 71 10.55 22.88 18.91
N VAL A 72 10.00 22.84 20.12
CA VAL A 72 10.75 22.48 21.32
C VAL A 72 11.07 20.98 21.28
N PRO A 73 12.33 20.56 21.47
CA PRO A 73 12.67 19.14 21.63
C PRO A 73 11.99 18.53 22.88
N PRO A 74 11.80 17.21 22.95
CA PRO A 74 11.31 16.56 24.15
C PRO A 74 12.35 16.59 25.28
N ASP A 75 11.87 16.63 26.53
CA ASP A 75 12.73 16.64 27.73
C ASP A 75 13.50 15.32 27.93
N ARG A 76 13.02 14.23 27.32
CA ARG A 76 13.64 12.89 27.38
C ARG A 76 13.40 12.16 26.07
N GLN A 77 14.44 11.47 25.57
CA GLN A 77 14.33 10.59 24.40
C GLN A 77 13.96 9.16 24.82
N THR A 78 13.12 8.48 24.03
CA THR A 78 12.68 7.10 24.29
C THR A 78 13.61 6.08 23.60
N GLU A 79 13.72 4.85 24.13
CA GLU A 79 14.58 3.80 23.52
C GLU A 79 14.14 3.43 22.10
N ALA A 80 12.83 3.42 21.83
CA ALA A 80 12.28 3.19 20.49
C ALA A 80 12.75 4.26 19.47
N TYR A 81 13.17 5.44 19.94
CA TYR A 81 13.53 6.57 19.09
C TYR A 81 15.03 6.63 18.82
N HIS A 82 15.87 6.14 19.73
CA HIS A 82 17.32 6.02 19.51
C HIS A 82 17.71 5.10 18.35
N THR A 83 16.85 4.15 17.97
CA THR A 83 17.12 3.13 16.94
C THR A 83 16.51 3.44 15.58
N SER A 84 15.67 4.47 15.48
CA SER A 84 14.77 4.70 14.33
C SER A 84 15.42 5.34 13.08
N GLY A 85 16.68 5.81 13.16
CA GLY A 85 17.37 6.45 12.05
C GLY A 85 16.84 7.83 11.64
N TRP A 86 15.69 8.27 12.17
CA TRP A 86 15.03 9.53 11.81
C TRP A 86 15.92 10.76 11.95
N LYS A 87 16.69 10.87 13.05
CA LYS A 87 17.59 12.00 13.25
C LYS A 87 18.64 12.10 12.15
N ALA A 88 19.31 10.99 11.83
CA ALA A 88 20.31 10.94 10.77
C ALA A 88 19.69 11.30 9.41
N PHE A 89 18.48 10.82 9.14
CA PHE A 89 17.73 11.16 7.93
C PHE A 89 17.37 12.64 7.83
N VAL A 90 16.85 13.25 8.91
CA VAL A 90 16.49 14.67 8.93
C VAL A 90 17.73 15.56 8.80
N ASP A 91 18.82 15.22 9.51
CA ASP A 91 20.09 15.96 9.41
C ASP A 91 20.67 15.89 7.98
N LEU A 92 20.60 14.70 7.34
CA LEU A 92 21.00 14.48 5.96
C LEU A 92 20.13 15.28 4.98
N MET A 93 18.80 15.25 5.16
CA MET A 93 17.85 16.02 4.36
C MET A 93 18.15 17.53 4.46
N ALA A 94 18.29 18.04 5.67
CA ALA A 94 18.60 19.45 5.91
C ALA A 94 19.92 19.86 5.24
N ARG A 95 20.95 19.01 5.31
CA ARG A 95 22.23 19.25 4.64
C ARG A 95 22.08 19.29 3.13
N ASN A 96 21.45 18.29 2.54
CA ASN A 96 21.29 18.16 1.10
C ASN A 96 20.46 19.32 0.52
N ILE A 97 19.41 19.76 1.23
CA ILE A 97 18.61 20.93 0.83
C ILE A 97 19.46 22.20 0.82
N ARG A 98 20.27 22.44 1.86
CA ARG A 98 21.19 23.59 1.90
C ARG A 98 22.24 23.57 0.78
N GLU A 99 22.62 22.38 0.32
CA GLU A 99 23.55 22.19 -0.79
C GLU A 99 22.87 22.28 -2.18
N GLY A 100 21.58 22.64 -2.24
CA GLY A 100 20.84 22.78 -3.49
C GLY A 100 20.34 21.46 -4.10
N ARG A 101 20.45 20.35 -3.36
CA ARG A 101 19.98 19.00 -3.78
C ARG A 101 18.53 18.74 -3.35
N SER A 102 17.66 19.75 -3.42
CA SER A 102 16.28 19.70 -2.93
C SER A 102 15.37 18.77 -3.75
N SER A 103 15.61 18.65 -5.06
CA SER A 103 14.81 17.80 -5.97
C SER A 103 14.81 16.31 -5.61
N THR A 104 15.82 15.86 -4.87
CA THR A 104 15.89 14.49 -4.32
C THR A 104 14.74 14.21 -3.33
N TYR A 105 14.13 15.26 -2.77
CA TYR A 105 13.09 15.17 -1.74
C TYR A 105 11.69 15.57 -2.24
N ASP A 106 11.48 15.75 -3.55
CA ASP A 106 10.16 16.07 -4.13
C ASP A 106 9.08 15.11 -3.62
N GLY A 107 9.37 13.80 -3.63
CA GLY A 107 8.44 12.77 -3.14
C GLY A 107 8.10 12.91 -1.66
N HIS A 108 9.04 13.40 -0.85
CA HIS A 108 8.82 13.63 0.58
C HIS A 108 8.01 14.90 0.85
N LEU A 109 8.20 15.94 0.05
CA LEU A 109 7.37 17.15 0.10
C LEU A 109 5.92 16.82 -0.26
N GLU A 110 5.71 16.11 -1.37
CA GLU A 110 4.41 15.63 -1.81
C GLU A 110 3.75 14.74 -0.75
N LEU A 111 4.50 13.79 -0.18
CA LEU A 111 4.01 12.91 0.88
C LEU A 111 3.55 13.71 2.09
N PHE A 112 4.36 14.69 2.54
CA PHE A 112 3.99 15.51 3.69
C PHE A 112 2.71 16.28 3.45
N ILE A 113 2.56 16.88 2.27
CA ILE A 113 1.37 17.61 1.85
C ILE A 113 0.15 16.70 1.86
N VAL A 114 0.25 15.48 1.30
CA VAL A 114 -0.86 14.52 1.26
C VAL A 114 -1.25 14.04 2.65
N CYS A 115 -0.28 13.60 3.48
CA CYS A 115 -0.56 13.16 4.85
C CYS A 115 -1.27 14.25 5.65
N SER A 116 -0.81 15.50 5.52
CA SER A 116 -1.35 16.63 6.27
C SER A 116 -2.76 16.99 5.79
N ARG A 117 -3.00 17.00 4.47
CA ARG A 117 -4.29 17.45 3.89
C ARG A 117 -5.38 16.41 3.94
N VAL A 118 -5.01 15.16 3.65
CA VAL A 118 -5.98 14.08 3.46
C VAL A 118 -6.24 13.37 4.78
N TYR A 119 -5.22 13.23 5.63
CA TYR A 119 -5.27 12.43 6.85
C TYR A 119 -5.02 13.23 8.13
N GLN A 120 -4.77 14.55 8.04
CA GLN A 120 -4.47 15.42 9.18
C GLN A 120 -3.36 14.86 10.09
N CYS A 121 -2.31 14.29 9.48
CA CYS A 121 -1.19 13.70 10.20
C CYS A 121 0.13 13.94 9.48
N SER A 122 1.25 13.73 10.18
CA SER A 122 2.57 13.73 9.55
C SER A 122 2.90 12.35 8.97
N PRO A 123 3.81 12.24 7.99
CA PRO A 123 4.31 10.94 7.53
C PRO A 123 4.92 10.09 8.66
N ILE A 124 5.52 10.74 9.66
CA ILE A 124 6.09 10.07 10.84
C ILE A 124 4.98 9.44 11.69
N SER A 125 3.88 10.16 11.88
CA SER A 125 2.73 9.67 12.65
C SER A 125 2.16 8.39 12.04
N ILE A 126 2.15 8.23 10.71
CA ILE A 126 1.66 7.00 10.05
C ILE A 126 2.45 5.77 10.51
N PHE A 127 3.79 5.87 10.53
CA PHE A 127 4.70 4.78 10.93
C PHE A 127 5.16 4.92 12.38
N SER A 128 4.25 5.38 13.25
CA SER A 128 4.48 5.53 14.68
C SER A 128 4.00 4.28 15.44
N PRO A 129 4.69 3.87 16.53
CA PRO A 129 4.21 2.81 17.40
C PRO A 129 2.76 2.98 17.89
N PHE A 130 2.25 4.21 17.97
CA PHE A 130 0.83 4.46 18.26
C PHE A 130 -0.15 3.84 17.27
N ASN A 131 0.27 3.73 16.02
CA ASN A 131 -0.51 3.12 14.94
C ASN A 131 -0.13 1.66 14.73
N GLY A 132 0.64 1.06 15.64
CA GLY A 132 1.12 -0.32 15.56
C GLY A 132 2.09 -0.55 14.39
N LEU A 133 2.66 0.52 13.83
CA LEU A 133 3.60 0.45 12.71
C LEU A 133 4.95 0.98 13.13
N SER A 134 6.00 0.41 12.56
CA SER A 134 7.32 1.03 12.49
C SER A 134 7.85 0.92 11.08
N CYS A 135 8.81 1.77 10.75
CA CYS A 135 9.60 1.61 9.54
C CYS A 135 11.04 2.00 9.88
N ASP A 136 12.00 1.33 9.27
CA ASP A 136 13.37 1.82 9.26
C ASP A 136 13.43 3.00 8.27
N VAL A 137 14.06 4.10 8.69
CA VAL A 137 14.28 5.23 7.80
C VAL A 137 15.71 5.20 7.27
N PRO A 138 15.90 5.35 5.94
CA PRO A 138 14.88 5.29 4.89
C PRO A 138 14.38 3.84 4.73
N PHE A 139 13.19 3.61 4.17
CA PHE A 139 12.62 2.28 3.89
C PHE A 139 13.61 1.40 3.08
N SER A 140 14.55 0.77 3.78
CA SER A 140 15.81 0.27 3.22
C SER A 140 15.87 -1.22 3.48
N ASP A 141 15.87 -1.99 2.39
CA ASP A 141 16.29 -3.39 2.41
C ASP A 141 17.83 -3.54 2.29
N GLN A 142 18.61 -2.45 2.40
CA GLN A 142 20.06 -2.52 2.20
C GLN A 142 20.77 -3.16 3.40
N THR A 143 21.40 -4.30 3.12
CA THR A 143 22.60 -4.74 3.81
C THR A 143 23.70 -3.69 3.65
N VAL A 144 24.23 -3.22 4.78
CA VAL A 144 25.41 -2.33 4.90
C VAL A 144 26.49 -2.74 3.91
N GLY A 145 26.77 -1.92 2.89
CA GLY A 145 27.88 -2.20 1.98
C GLY A 145 27.95 -1.45 0.64
N ASP A 146 26.92 -0.71 0.23
CA ASP A 146 26.95 0.00 -1.07
C ASP A 146 26.76 1.51 -0.87
N ASP A 147 27.86 2.27 -0.98
CA ASP A 147 27.95 3.74 -0.87
C ASP A 147 27.27 4.49 -2.04
N THR A 148 26.47 3.79 -2.84
CA THR A 148 25.70 4.42 -3.90
C THR A 148 24.54 5.19 -3.27
N GLU A 149 24.58 6.53 -3.31
CA GLU A 149 23.50 7.47 -2.95
C GLU A 149 22.19 7.08 -3.69
N CYS A 150 21.48 6.05 -3.22
CA CYS A 150 20.41 5.44 -3.99
C CYS A 150 19.08 6.16 -3.74
N PRO A 151 18.42 6.71 -4.78
CA PRO A 151 17.20 7.53 -4.68
C PRO A 151 15.93 6.74 -4.33
N TRP A 152 16.04 5.53 -3.77
CA TRP A 152 14.93 4.62 -3.47
C TRP A 152 13.93 5.18 -2.43
N TRP A 153 14.42 6.03 -1.52
CA TRP A 153 13.60 6.79 -0.57
C TRP A 153 12.58 7.72 -1.23
N SER A 154 12.98 8.47 -2.26
CA SER A 154 12.11 9.32 -3.06
C SER A 154 11.07 8.49 -3.84
N THR A 155 11.47 7.30 -4.31
CA THR A 155 10.58 6.37 -5.01
C THR A 155 9.52 5.81 -4.07
N SER A 156 9.92 5.35 -2.89
CA SER A 156 8.99 4.81 -1.88
C SER A 156 8.06 5.88 -1.34
N ALA A 157 8.56 7.10 -1.10
CA ALA A 157 7.75 8.24 -0.73
C ALA A 157 6.70 8.56 -1.81
N ARG A 158 7.10 8.62 -3.09
CA ARG A 158 6.15 8.82 -4.20
C ARG A 158 5.12 7.71 -4.32
N LYS A 159 5.51 6.44 -4.16
CA LYS A 159 4.57 5.31 -4.17
C LYS A 159 3.56 5.44 -3.04
N LEU A 160 4.02 5.74 -1.82
CA LEU A 160 3.14 5.98 -0.68
C LEU A 160 2.21 7.17 -0.94
N THR A 161 2.70 8.29 -1.49
CA THR A 161 1.88 9.43 -1.89
C THR A 161 0.77 9.04 -2.87
N ARG A 162 1.09 8.22 -3.88
CA ARG A 162 0.09 7.72 -4.86
C ARG A 162 -0.98 6.85 -4.20
N ILE A 163 -0.60 6.01 -3.25
CA ILE A 163 -1.55 5.17 -2.49
C ILE A 163 -2.43 6.06 -1.59
N LEU A 164 -1.84 7.00 -0.86
CA LEU A 164 -2.54 7.84 0.10
C LEU A 164 -3.50 8.84 -0.57
N THR A 165 -3.21 9.27 -1.79
CA THR A 165 -4.13 10.08 -2.62
C THR A 165 -5.30 9.29 -3.19
N HIS A 166 -5.24 7.96 -3.14
CA HIS A 166 -6.24 7.09 -3.73
C HIS A 166 -7.58 7.14 -2.97
N SER A 167 -8.67 7.29 -3.72
CA SER A 167 -10.03 7.53 -3.21
C SER A 167 -10.61 6.39 -2.36
N VAL A 168 -10.03 5.19 -2.50
CA VAL A 168 -10.40 3.95 -1.80
C VAL A 168 -10.34 4.09 -0.28
N PHE A 169 -9.38 4.88 0.24
CA PHE A 169 -9.22 5.08 1.67
C PHE A 169 -10.11 6.16 2.24
N ARG A 170 -10.68 7.04 1.40
CA ARG A 170 -11.58 8.12 1.81
C ARG A 170 -11.00 9.09 2.85
N GLY A 171 -9.68 9.26 2.89
CA GLY A 171 -9.01 9.98 3.97
C GLY A 171 -9.12 9.33 5.35
N ASN A 172 -9.61 8.09 5.44
CA ASN A 172 -9.66 7.34 6.67
C ASN A 172 -8.31 6.63 6.90
N LEU A 173 -7.50 7.18 7.80
CA LEU A 173 -6.20 6.63 8.14
C LEU A 173 -6.30 5.18 8.64
N ASN A 174 -7.36 4.79 9.37
CA ASN A 174 -7.51 3.43 9.87
C ASN A 174 -7.70 2.40 8.74
N HIS A 175 -8.30 2.80 7.62
CA HIS A 175 -8.40 1.92 6.45
C HIS A 175 -7.01 1.66 5.87
N PHE A 176 -6.20 2.70 5.69
CA PHE A 176 -4.82 2.55 5.23
C PHE A 176 -3.99 1.71 6.20
N LEU A 177 -4.05 2.00 7.50
CA LEU A 177 -3.34 1.26 8.56
C LEU A 177 -3.72 -0.23 8.55
N THR A 178 -5.01 -0.55 8.43
CA THR A 178 -5.48 -1.94 8.36
C THR A 178 -4.89 -2.66 7.15
N VAL A 179 -4.91 -2.02 5.98
CA VAL A 179 -4.41 -2.61 4.73
C VAL A 179 -2.89 -2.82 4.78
N ILE A 180 -2.11 -1.84 5.26
CA ILE A 180 -0.65 -1.97 5.32
C ILE A 180 -0.22 -2.98 6.41
N GLN A 181 -0.87 -3.01 7.57
CA GLN A 181 -0.63 -4.05 8.58
C GLN A 181 -0.91 -5.43 8.00
N TYR A 182 -2.01 -5.59 7.24
CA TYR A 182 -2.33 -6.85 6.61
C TYR A 182 -1.28 -7.28 5.58
N ALA A 183 -0.78 -6.35 4.76
CA ALA A 183 0.33 -6.63 3.84
C ALA A 183 1.58 -7.15 4.58
N ILE A 184 1.96 -6.52 5.70
CA ILE A 184 3.10 -6.94 6.53
C ILE A 184 2.86 -8.33 7.13
N ILE A 185 1.66 -8.58 7.66
CA ILE A 185 1.27 -9.88 8.22
C ILE A 185 1.36 -10.97 7.16
N LEU A 186 0.88 -10.70 5.93
CA LEU A 186 0.96 -11.66 4.83
C LEU A 186 2.39 -11.95 4.41
N ARG A 187 3.25 -10.92 4.33
CA ARG A 187 4.65 -11.05 3.92
C ARG A 187 5.49 -11.80 4.94
N THR A 188 5.28 -11.52 6.23
CA THR A 188 6.09 -12.09 7.32
C THR A 188 5.49 -13.35 7.93
N ASP A 189 4.27 -13.72 7.54
CA ASP A 189 3.43 -14.73 8.18
C ASP A 189 3.32 -14.50 9.71
N ASP A 190 3.11 -13.24 10.10
CA ASP A 190 2.98 -12.87 11.51
C ASP A 190 1.76 -13.55 12.12
N ARG A 191 2.02 -14.46 13.08
CA ARG A 191 1.02 -15.24 13.78
C ARG A 191 0.60 -14.61 15.11
N ARG A 192 1.11 -13.44 15.50
CA ARG A 192 0.61 -12.76 16.71
C ARG A 192 -0.84 -12.39 16.52
N ARG A 193 -1.60 -12.30 17.63
CA ARG A 193 -2.99 -11.82 17.57
C ARG A 193 -3.02 -10.41 17.01
N TRP A 194 -3.58 -10.27 15.81
CA TRP A 194 -3.66 -8.98 15.14
C TRP A 194 -4.76 -8.11 15.73
N VAL A 195 -4.35 -6.94 16.22
CA VAL A 195 -5.26 -5.87 16.66
C VAL A 195 -5.54 -4.97 15.45
N ILE A 196 -6.61 -5.28 14.72
CA ILE A 196 -7.03 -4.49 13.55
C ILE A 196 -7.28 -3.04 13.97
N ALA A 197 -6.71 -2.08 13.23
CA ALA A 197 -6.89 -0.65 13.46
C ALA A 197 -8.37 -0.25 13.61
N LYS A 198 -8.60 0.87 14.32
CA LYS A 198 -9.88 1.27 14.96
C LYS A 198 -11.14 1.00 14.14
N ARG A 199 -12.23 0.68 14.85
CA ARG A 199 -13.57 0.37 14.31
C ARG A 199 -14.05 1.47 13.36
N SER A 200 -14.16 1.15 12.07
CA SER A 200 -15.11 1.85 11.21
C SER A 200 -16.50 1.30 11.53
N PRO A 201 -17.46 2.14 11.97
CA PRO A 201 -18.82 1.67 12.14
C PRO A 201 -19.33 1.13 10.80
N ASN A 202 -19.89 -0.08 10.82
CA ASN A 202 -20.51 -0.78 9.68
C ASN A 202 -19.60 -1.62 8.76
N ASP A 203 -18.38 -1.99 9.16
CA ASP A 203 -17.59 -2.99 8.40
C ASP A 203 -17.77 -4.40 8.96
N SER A 204 -18.89 -5.03 8.56
CA SER A 204 -19.29 -6.37 9.03
C SER A 204 -18.27 -7.47 8.72
N MET A 205 -17.53 -7.36 7.60
CA MET A 205 -16.51 -8.34 7.23
C MET A 205 -15.27 -8.22 8.11
N LEU A 206 -14.80 -6.99 8.36
CA LEU A 206 -13.71 -6.78 9.31
C LEU A 206 -14.11 -7.19 10.73
N ASP A 207 -15.37 -6.99 11.14
CA ASP A 207 -15.86 -7.45 12.45
C ASP A 207 -15.91 -8.98 12.56
N ALA A 208 -16.29 -9.67 11.49
CA ALA A 208 -16.20 -11.13 11.41
C ALA A 208 -14.75 -11.61 11.52
N LEU A 209 -13.82 -10.97 10.79
CA LEU A 209 -12.40 -11.30 10.88
C LEU A 209 -11.81 -11.04 12.27
N ARG A 210 -12.14 -9.89 12.90
CA ARG A 210 -11.76 -9.60 14.30
C ARG A 210 -12.24 -10.69 15.23
N SER A 211 -13.46 -11.18 15.04
CA SER A 211 -14.04 -12.26 15.84
C SER A 211 -13.29 -13.57 15.61
N ASN A 212 -13.00 -13.93 14.35
CA ASN A 212 -12.20 -15.11 14.02
C ASN A 212 -10.80 -15.05 14.65
N ILE A 213 -10.12 -13.91 14.62
CA ILE A 213 -8.80 -13.72 15.25
C ILE A 213 -8.90 -13.85 16.78
N LYS A 214 -9.93 -13.25 17.39
CA LYS A 214 -10.12 -13.27 18.85
C LYS A 214 -10.32 -14.69 19.39
N TYR A 215 -11.10 -15.51 18.68
CA TYR A 215 -11.47 -16.86 19.12
C TYR A 215 -10.61 -17.98 18.51
N ALA A 216 -9.68 -17.64 17.61
CA ALA A 216 -8.76 -18.61 17.03
C ALA A 216 -7.87 -19.27 18.10
N GLU A 217 -7.56 -20.55 17.87
CA GLU A 217 -6.63 -21.30 18.70
C GLU A 217 -5.23 -20.68 18.67
N VAL A 218 -4.61 -20.66 19.85
CA VAL A 218 -3.28 -20.10 20.06
C VAL A 218 -2.39 -21.17 20.67
N GLU A 219 -1.15 -21.25 20.19
CA GLU A 219 -0.07 -22.09 20.71
C GLU A 219 1.16 -21.21 20.95
N ASN A 220 1.71 -21.26 22.16
CA ASN A 220 2.84 -20.41 22.58
C ASN A 220 2.64 -18.90 22.31
N GLY A 221 1.41 -18.40 22.49
CA GLY A 221 1.07 -16.99 22.24
C GLY A 221 0.84 -16.62 20.76
N MET A 222 1.01 -17.57 19.83
CA MET A 222 0.81 -17.38 18.39
C MET A 222 -0.43 -18.11 17.87
N LEU A 223 -1.13 -17.52 16.90
CA LEU A 223 -2.25 -18.12 16.17
C LEU A 223 -1.77 -19.39 15.45
N LYS A 224 -2.44 -20.52 15.70
CA LYS A 224 -2.13 -21.78 15.00
C LYS A 224 -2.34 -21.66 13.49
N ARG A 225 -3.34 -20.89 13.07
CA ARG A 225 -3.69 -20.65 11.67
C ARG A 225 -3.24 -19.25 11.23
N PRO A 226 -2.73 -19.08 9.99
CA PRO A 226 -2.37 -17.77 9.49
C PRO A 226 -3.59 -16.88 9.36
N VAL A 227 -3.41 -15.56 9.51
CA VAL A 227 -4.50 -14.59 9.35
C VAL A 227 -5.18 -14.73 7.98
N ARG A 228 -4.41 -15.07 6.93
CA ARG A 228 -4.95 -15.38 5.58
C ARG A 228 -6.02 -16.47 5.61
N GLU A 229 -5.81 -17.53 6.39
CA GLU A 229 -6.79 -18.61 6.52
C GLU A 229 -8.03 -18.19 7.32
N LEU A 230 -7.84 -17.34 8.33
CA LEU A 230 -8.94 -16.77 9.09
C LEU A 230 -9.80 -15.83 8.23
N GLN A 231 -9.18 -15.08 7.30
CA GLN A 231 -9.89 -14.30 6.28
C GLN A 231 -10.69 -15.21 5.33
N ARG A 232 -10.06 -16.26 4.77
CA ARG A 232 -10.74 -17.22 3.90
C ARG A 232 -11.94 -17.88 4.57
N ALA A 233 -11.89 -18.09 5.88
CA ALA A 233 -13.02 -18.63 6.63
C ALA A 233 -14.21 -17.64 6.70
N VAL A 234 -13.96 -16.33 6.69
CA VAL A 234 -15.01 -15.31 6.54
C VAL A 234 -15.58 -15.34 5.12
N ASP A 235 -14.71 -15.42 4.10
CA ASP A 235 -15.15 -15.49 2.69
C ASP A 235 -15.99 -16.75 2.40
N ALA A 236 -15.68 -17.87 3.07
CA ALA A 236 -16.40 -19.13 2.94
C ALA A 236 -17.69 -19.20 3.77
N ALA A 237 -17.91 -18.27 4.69
CA ALA A 237 -19.17 -18.19 5.42
C ALA A 237 -20.25 -17.73 4.44
N ASP A 238 -21.33 -18.51 4.28
CA ASP A 238 -22.48 -18.22 3.40
C ASP A 238 -23.35 -17.09 3.97
N THR A 239 -22.71 -15.99 4.38
CA THR A 239 -23.30 -14.82 5.01
C THR A 239 -23.23 -13.66 4.02
N VAL A 240 -24.36 -13.02 3.79
CA VAL A 240 -24.42 -11.81 2.96
C VAL A 240 -23.85 -10.66 3.77
N TYR A 241 -22.63 -10.24 3.43
CA TYR A 241 -21.99 -9.07 4.01
C TYR A 241 -22.18 -7.83 3.14
N GLU A 242 -22.20 -6.67 3.79
CA GLU A 242 -22.14 -5.38 3.09
C GLU A 242 -20.78 -5.21 2.38
N PRO A 243 -20.73 -4.61 1.18
CA PRO A 243 -19.48 -4.43 0.45
C PRO A 243 -18.47 -3.58 1.23
N SER A 244 -17.32 -4.16 1.58
CA SER A 244 -16.20 -3.44 2.18
C SER A 244 -15.07 -3.21 1.19
N VAL A 245 -14.71 -1.94 1.03
CA VAL A 245 -13.60 -1.52 0.18
C VAL A 245 -12.24 -1.97 0.76
N VAL A 246 -12.10 -1.96 2.09
CA VAL A 246 -10.90 -2.46 2.78
C VAL A 246 -10.78 -3.96 2.55
N TRP A 247 -11.89 -4.70 2.69
CA TRP A 247 -11.91 -6.13 2.43
C TRP A 247 -11.48 -6.46 1.00
N ASP A 248 -11.98 -5.72 0.01
CA ASP A 248 -11.64 -5.94 -1.39
C ASP A 248 -10.13 -5.79 -1.66
N ILE A 249 -9.48 -4.78 -1.07
CA ILE A 249 -8.03 -4.63 -1.17
C ILE A 249 -7.32 -5.77 -0.43
N MET A 250 -7.79 -6.15 0.76
CA MET A 250 -7.21 -7.26 1.52
C MET A 250 -7.28 -8.58 0.74
N SER A 251 -8.39 -8.87 0.06
CA SER A 251 -8.52 -10.05 -0.79
C SER A 251 -7.55 -9.99 -1.99
N SER A 252 -7.38 -8.83 -2.61
CA SER A 252 -6.37 -8.63 -3.66
C SER A 252 -4.94 -8.82 -3.14
N LEU A 253 -4.61 -8.30 -1.94
CA LEU A 253 -3.33 -8.52 -1.27
C LEU A 253 -3.07 -10.01 -1.02
N ALA A 254 -4.07 -10.74 -0.50
CA ALA A 254 -3.95 -12.16 -0.21
C ALA A 254 -3.71 -13.02 -1.46
N ALA A 255 -4.05 -12.51 -2.65
CA ALA A 255 -3.78 -13.13 -3.94
C ALA A 255 -2.39 -12.80 -4.50
N ILE A 256 -1.88 -11.58 -4.27
CA ILE A 256 -0.60 -11.11 -4.83
C ILE A 256 0.59 -11.46 -3.94
N VAL A 257 0.43 -11.39 -2.62
CA VAL A 257 1.51 -11.71 -1.67
C VAL A 257 1.66 -13.22 -1.60
N GLU A 258 2.63 -13.76 -2.33
CA GLU A 258 3.03 -15.17 -2.27
C GLU A 258 3.69 -15.50 -0.91
N HIS A 259 3.82 -16.79 -0.61
CA HIS A 259 4.22 -17.34 0.70
C HIS A 259 5.51 -16.69 1.26
N PRO A 260 5.64 -16.58 2.60
CA PRO A 260 6.69 -15.80 3.26
C PRO A 260 8.10 -16.26 2.87
N GLY A 261 8.94 -15.32 2.43
CA GLY A 261 10.38 -15.44 2.68
C GLY A 261 10.57 -15.59 4.19
N THR A 262 11.44 -16.50 4.61
CA THR A 262 11.76 -16.85 6.02
C THR A 262 11.43 -15.74 7.03
N CYS A 263 10.56 -16.05 8.01
CA CYS A 263 10.16 -15.17 9.09
C CYS A 263 11.40 -14.52 9.74
N THR A 264 11.69 -13.28 9.34
CA THR A 264 12.71 -12.41 9.89
C THR A 264 12.06 -11.28 10.69
N SER A 265 10.82 -11.50 11.17
CA SER A 265 10.18 -10.56 12.08
C SER A 265 11.02 -10.51 13.36
N ARG A 266 11.81 -9.43 13.50
CA ARG A 266 12.26 -8.99 14.82
C ARG A 266 10.98 -8.82 15.62
N SER A 267 10.82 -9.63 16.67
CA SER A 267 9.66 -9.56 17.56
C SER A 267 9.69 -8.21 18.29
N LEU A 268 9.20 -7.17 17.63
CA LEU A 268 9.07 -5.84 18.18
C LEU A 268 7.70 -5.73 18.82
N TYR A 269 7.71 -5.43 20.11
CA TYR A 269 6.53 -5.02 20.87
C TYR A 269 6.74 -3.59 21.31
N HIS A 270 5.66 -2.83 21.38
CA HIS A 270 5.64 -1.53 22.04
C HIS A 270 4.38 -1.49 22.89
N LEU A 271 4.55 -1.35 24.22
CA LEU A 271 3.44 -1.30 25.18
C LEU A 271 2.48 -2.51 25.05
N ASP A 272 3.04 -3.72 25.05
CA ASP A 272 2.32 -5.00 24.92
C ASP A 272 1.50 -5.20 23.63
N ALA A 273 1.61 -4.28 22.66
CA ALA A 273 1.02 -4.41 21.33
C ALA A 273 2.07 -4.85 20.30
N PRO A 274 1.70 -5.72 19.33
CA PRO A 274 2.59 -6.09 18.24
C PRO A 274 2.88 -4.86 17.38
N LEU A 275 4.18 -4.60 17.16
CA LEU A 275 4.65 -3.60 16.21
C LEU A 275 4.90 -4.29 14.86
N TYR A 276 4.30 -3.76 13.80
CA TYR A 276 4.47 -4.28 12.44
C TYR A 276 5.47 -3.42 11.68
N HIS A 277 6.57 -4.04 11.28
CA HIS A 277 7.66 -3.36 10.58
C HIS A 277 7.40 -3.30 9.07
N ALA A 278 7.06 -2.11 8.58
CA ALA A 278 6.78 -1.81 7.19
C ALA A 278 8.06 -1.62 6.37
N THR A 279 8.15 -2.28 5.22
CA THR A 279 9.22 -2.09 4.24
C THR A 279 8.68 -1.52 2.93
N ALA A 280 9.58 -1.17 2.00
CA ALA A 280 9.19 -0.72 0.66
C ALA A 280 8.33 -1.78 -0.07
N THR A 281 8.61 -3.07 0.14
CA THR A 281 7.83 -4.18 -0.42
C THR A 281 6.36 -4.13 -0.01
N ASP A 282 6.05 -3.75 1.23
CA ASP A 282 4.66 -3.66 1.69
C ASP A 282 3.91 -2.53 0.98
N ILE A 283 4.57 -1.39 0.78
CA ILE A 283 4.03 -0.27 0.00
C ILE A 283 3.75 -0.70 -1.45
N GLU A 284 4.68 -1.43 -2.06
CA GLU A 284 4.52 -1.96 -3.42
C GLU A 284 3.37 -2.96 -3.53
N ASN A 285 3.25 -3.88 -2.57
CA ASN A 285 2.16 -4.85 -2.54
C ASN A 285 0.80 -4.15 -2.42
N VAL A 286 0.68 -3.12 -1.58
CA VAL A 286 -0.55 -2.33 -1.46
C VAL A 286 -0.87 -1.60 -2.76
N GLN A 287 0.13 -1.00 -3.41
CA GLN A 287 -0.08 -0.36 -4.71
C GLN A 287 -0.59 -1.36 -5.76
N LEU A 288 0.07 -2.51 -5.89
CA LEU A 288 -0.31 -3.57 -6.82
C LEU A 288 -1.71 -4.13 -6.52
N ALA A 289 -2.08 -4.29 -5.25
CA ALA A 289 -3.40 -4.76 -4.86
C ALA A 289 -4.51 -3.79 -5.26
N ILE A 290 -4.26 -2.47 -5.23
CA ILE A 290 -5.21 -1.47 -5.72
C ILE A 290 -5.26 -1.50 -7.25
N ASP A 291 -4.10 -1.40 -7.90
CA ASP A 291 -3.99 -1.24 -9.36
C ASP A 291 -4.44 -2.48 -10.14
N ASN A 292 -4.30 -3.68 -9.55
CA ASN A 292 -4.66 -4.96 -10.20
C ASN A 292 -6.00 -5.54 -9.71
N SER A 293 -6.74 -4.83 -8.85
CA SER A 293 -8.04 -5.31 -8.40
C SER A 293 -9.03 -5.26 -9.57
N ASN A 294 -9.55 -6.41 -10.00
CA ASN A 294 -10.41 -6.52 -11.17
C ASN A 294 -11.70 -7.31 -10.86
N TRP A 295 -12.81 -6.93 -11.51
CA TRP A 295 -14.04 -7.70 -11.65
C TRP A 295 -14.18 -8.14 -13.11
N ASP A 296 -14.05 -9.44 -13.40
CA ASP A 296 -14.20 -9.98 -14.77
C ASP A 296 -13.44 -9.15 -15.83
N ALA A 297 -12.15 -8.88 -15.55
CA ALA A 297 -11.24 -8.06 -16.37
C ALA A 297 -11.54 -6.54 -16.41
N ILE A 298 -12.51 -6.04 -15.65
CA ILE A 298 -12.77 -4.61 -15.45
C ILE A 298 -12.06 -4.14 -14.18
N PRO A 299 -11.22 -3.08 -14.23
CA PRO A 299 -10.61 -2.49 -13.04
C PRO A 299 -11.66 -2.10 -12.01
N ARG A 300 -11.51 -2.64 -10.80
CA ARG A 300 -12.38 -2.40 -9.65
C ARG A 300 -12.20 -1.01 -9.06
N PHE A 301 -11.00 -0.44 -9.24
CA PHE A 301 -10.59 0.87 -8.79
C PHE A 301 -9.87 1.61 -9.93
N PRO A 302 -9.90 2.95 -9.95
CA PRO A 302 -8.94 3.72 -10.76
C PRO A 302 -7.51 3.39 -10.34
N SER A 303 -6.52 3.61 -11.19
CA SER A 303 -5.14 3.39 -10.79
C SER A 303 -4.68 4.44 -9.77
N THR A 304 -3.73 4.05 -8.92
CA THR A 304 -3.01 4.94 -7.99
C THR A 304 -2.36 6.12 -8.72
N ASP A 305 -1.81 5.89 -9.92
CA ASP A 305 -1.24 6.95 -10.76
C ASP A 305 -2.30 7.94 -11.27
N GLN A 306 -3.49 7.45 -11.66
CA GLN A 306 -4.59 8.32 -12.11
C GLN A 306 -5.09 9.20 -10.96
N CYS A 307 -5.32 8.62 -9.77
CA CYS A 307 -5.74 9.38 -8.60
C CYS A 307 -4.69 10.42 -8.19
N TYR A 308 -3.41 10.05 -8.22
CA TYR A 308 -2.32 10.94 -7.94
C TYR A 308 -2.27 12.14 -8.89
N LYS A 309 -2.39 11.90 -10.21
CA LYS A 309 -2.44 12.97 -11.23
C LYS A 309 -3.59 13.93 -10.98
N LEU A 310 -4.78 13.41 -10.67
CA LEU A 310 -5.95 14.23 -10.35
C LEU A 310 -5.76 15.07 -9.07
N PHE A 311 -5.08 14.51 -8.06
CA PHE A 311 -4.72 15.26 -6.86
C PHE A 311 -3.75 16.41 -7.17
N MET A 312 -2.69 16.13 -7.94
CA MET A 312 -1.67 17.14 -8.28
C MET A 312 -2.18 18.25 -9.20
N GLN A 313 -3.24 18.01 -9.97
CA GLN A 313 -3.89 19.02 -10.81
C GLN A 313 -4.67 20.08 -10.02
N ARG A 314 -4.90 19.88 -8.71
CA ARG A 314 -5.58 20.87 -7.86
C ARG A 314 -4.55 21.88 -7.34
N PRO A 315 -4.51 23.12 -7.86
CA PRO A 315 -3.40 24.07 -7.68
C PRO A 315 -3.35 24.73 -6.29
N GLU A 316 -4.27 24.41 -5.40
CA GLU A 316 -4.28 24.97 -4.06
C GLU A 316 -3.03 24.47 -3.33
N LYS A 317 -2.07 25.35 -3.05
CA LYS A 317 -0.98 25.07 -2.09
C LYS A 317 -1.52 25.29 -0.68
N PRO A 318 -1.15 24.46 0.31
CA PRO A 318 -1.62 24.67 1.67
C PRO A 318 -1.03 25.99 2.18
N GLU A 319 -1.86 26.89 2.68
CA GLU A 319 -1.36 28.09 3.35
C GLU A 319 -0.46 27.67 4.52
N GLY A 320 0.80 28.12 4.50
CA GLY A 320 1.77 27.78 5.54
C GLY A 320 2.21 26.31 5.58
N GLY A 321 1.96 25.52 4.54
CA GLY A 321 2.58 24.20 4.40
C GLY A 321 4.06 24.28 4.04
N PRO A 322 4.82 23.19 4.22
CA PRO A 322 6.25 23.22 3.97
C PRO A 322 6.52 23.51 2.50
N ASP A 323 7.54 24.32 2.23
CA ASP A 323 8.31 24.26 0.99
C ASP A 323 9.54 23.37 1.17
N PHE A 324 10.43 23.33 0.18
CA PHE A 324 11.65 22.54 0.29
C PHE A 324 12.55 23.03 1.43
N ASP A 325 12.70 24.33 1.62
CA ASP A 325 13.59 24.89 2.64
C ASP A 325 13.08 24.58 4.05
N GLN A 326 11.77 24.45 4.21
CA GLN A 326 11.10 24.14 5.47
C GLN A 326 10.91 22.63 5.72
N LEU A 327 11.07 21.77 4.70
CA LEU A 327 10.72 20.36 4.79
C LEU A 327 11.44 19.64 5.94
N ALA A 328 12.73 19.88 6.10
CA ALA A 328 13.52 19.26 7.15
C ALA A 328 13.07 19.69 8.56
N ASP A 329 12.72 20.97 8.74
CA ASP A 329 12.15 21.48 10.01
C ASP A 329 10.81 20.79 10.31
N PHE A 330 9.95 20.65 9.31
CA PHE A 330 8.65 19.99 9.47
C PHE A 330 8.78 18.53 9.90
N TYR A 331 9.68 17.75 9.27
CA TYR A 331 9.98 16.39 9.73
C TYR A 331 10.56 16.36 11.14
N CYS A 332 11.48 17.27 11.48
CA CYS A 332 12.06 17.38 12.82
C CYS A 332 10.99 17.63 13.89
N ARG A 333 10.08 18.57 13.62
CA ARG A 333 9.00 18.94 14.53
C ARG A 333 7.98 17.82 14.71
N ALA A 334 7.54 17.21 13.61
CA ALA A 334 6.66 16.04 13.67
C ALA A 334 7.30 14.88 14.45
N TRP A 335 8.61 14.70 14.30
CA TRP A 335 9.35 13.69 15.05
C TRP A 335 9.31 13.96 16.56
N HIS A 336 9.68 15.17 17.00
CA HIS A 336 9.58 15.59 18.41
C HIS A 336 8.15 15.50 18.96
N PHE A 337 7.15 15.79 18.13
CA PHE A 337 5.76 15.74 18.51
C PHE A 337 5.29 14.30 18.78
N GLU A 338 5.62 13.36 17.90
CA GLU A 338 5.32 11.94 18.11
C GLU A 338 6.08 11.37 19.30
N GLU A 339 7.35 11.74 19.49
CA GLU A 339 8.16 11.31 20.63
C GLU A 339 7.54 11.74 21.97
N ARG A 340 7.07 12.98 22.07
CA ARG A 340 6.37 13.46 23.28
C ARG A 340 5.12 12.67 23.56
N LYS A 341 4.30 12.41 22.54
CA LYS A 341 3.08 11.61 22.72
C LYS A 341 3.43 10.24 23.29
N ILE A 342 4.46 9.58 22.76
CA ILE A 342 4.87 8.23 23.20
C ILE A 342 5.33 8.28 24.65
N ALA A 343 6.19 9.23 24.99
CA ALA A 343 6.66 9.41 26.36
C ALA A 343 5.53 9.76 27.35
N GLU A 344 4.50 10.50 26.91
CA GLU A 344 3.30 10.78 27.71
C GLU A 344 2.45 9.53 27.92
N TYR A 345 2.32 8.68 26.90
CA TYR A 345 1.57 7.44 27.00
C TYR A 345 2.28 6.42 27.89
N GLU A 346 3.61 6.30 27.81
CA GLU A 346 4.40 5.40 28.66
C GLU A 346 4.32 5.75 30.16
N ARG A 347 3.95 6.98 30.51
CA ARG A 347 3.80 7.42 31.91
C ARG A 347 2.44 7.12 32.52
N ASN A 348 1.43 6.88 31.69
CA ASN A 348 0.04 6.64 32.10
C ASN A 348 -0.29 5.15 32.03
#